data_AF-A0A3D3IAV4-F1
#
_entry.id   AF-A0A3D3IAV4-F1
#
_cell.length_a   1.000
_cell.length_b   1.000
_cell.length_c   1.000
_cell.angle_alpha   90.00
_cell.angle_beta   90.00
_cell.angle_gamma   90.00
#
_symmetry.space_group_name_H-M   'P 1'
#
loop_
_entity.id
_entity.type
_entity.pdbx_description
1 polymer ?
#
loop_
_entity_poly.entity_id
_entity_poly.type
_entity_poly.pdbx_seq_one_letter_code
_entity_poly.pdbx_strand_id
1 'polypeptide(L)'
;MIHYFIGDLGHLFVIISFVTSLVAAFAYWKSRTITDVNVKQAWINNARIAFYAHTFAVVGVFVSLFVIIYSHYFEYHYAYSHSSRHLPAHYMVSCFWEGQEGSFL
;
A
#
# COMPACT_ATOMS: atom_id res chain seq x y z
N MET A 1 2.85 -15.23 21.11
CA MET A 1 2.59 -13.81 21.40
C MET A 1 2.06 -13.19 20.11
N ILE A 2 0.99 -12.39 20.15
CA ILE A 2 0.38 -11.82 18.93
C ILE A 2 1.22 -10.63 18.45
N HIS A 3 1.57 -10.61 17.16
CA HIS A 3 2.41 -9.56 16.59
C HIS A 3 1.62 -8.35 16.09
N TYR A 4 1.01 -7.55 16.98
CA TYR A 4 0.13 -6.43 16.57
C TYR A 4 0.81 -5.35 15.72
N PHE A 5 2.06 -5.00 16.03
CA PHE A 5 2.75 -3.86 15.42
C PHE A 5 2.80 -3.92 13.89
N ILE A 6 3.10 -5.08 13.31
CA ILE A 6 3.23 -5.20 11.84
C ILE A 6 1.87 -5.09 11.14
N GLY A 7 0.81 -5.58 11.76
CA GLY A 7 -0.56 -5.44 11.27
C GLY A 7 -1.04 -4.00 11.34
N ASP A 8 -0.83 -3.34 12.47
CA ASP A 8 -1.19 -1.92 12.66
C ASP A 8 -0.41 -1.01 11.71
N LEU A 9 0.87 -1.31 11.47
CA LEU A 9 1.71 -0.58 10.53
C LEU A 9 1.21 -0.76 9.08
N GLY A 10 0.88 -1.98 8.68
CA GLY A 10 0.27 -2.25 7.38
C GLY A 10 -1.06 -1.53 7.20
N HIS A 11 -1.91 -1.56 8.23
CA HIS A 11 -3.20 -0.85 8.24
C HIS A 11 -3.02 0.67 8.14
N LEU A 12 -2.05 1.26 8.84
CA LEU A 12 -1.71 2.68 8.71
C LEU A 12 -1.28 3.01 7.27
N PHE A 13 -0.46 2.16 6.64
CA PHE A 13 -0.06 2.38 5.25
C PHE A 13 -1.24 2.30 4.27
N VAL A 14 -2.23 1.44 4.49
CA VAL A 14 -3.48 1.42 3.70
C VAL A 14 -4.22 2.76 3.82
N ILE A 15 -4.35 3.30 5.02
CA ILE A 15 -5.02 4.60 5.24
C ILE A 15 -4.24 5.73 4.52
N ILE A 16 -2.91 5.75 4.69
CA ILE A 16 -2.06 6.77 4.05
C ILE A 16 -2.17 6.66 2.53
N SER A 17 -2.08 5.45 1.96
CA SER A 17 -2.16 5.26 0.51
C SER A 17 -3.51 5.76 -0.03
N PHE A 18 -4.61 5.43 0.63
CA PHE A 18 -5.94 5.90 0.24
C PHE A 18 -6.05 7.42 0.26
N VAL A 19 -5.73 8.07 1.39
CA VAL A 19 -5.84 9.53 1.53
C VAL A 19 -4.94 10.26 0.53
N THR A 20 -3.68 9.84 0.42
CA THR A 20 -2.70 10.51 -0.47
C THR A 20 -3.05 10.33 -1.94
N SER A 21 -3.67 9.22 -2.35
CA SER A 21 -4.16 9.03 -3.72
C SER A 21 -5.25 10.04 -4.10
N LEU A 22 -6.20 10.31 -3.18
CA LEU A 22 -7.25 11.29 -3.40
C LEU A 22 -6.68 12.71 -3.48
N VAL A 23 -5.72 13.03 -2.60
CA VAL A 23 -5.02 14.33 -2.62
C VAL A 23 -4.26 14.49 -3.95
N ALA A 24 -3.53 13.47 -4.40
CA ALA A 24 -2.81 13.50 -5.66
C ALA A 24 -3.77 13.69 -6.85
N ALA A 25 -4.85 12.92 -6.90
CA ALA A 25 -5.87 13.01 -7.95
C ALA A 25 -6.49 14.43 -8.00
N PHE A 26 -6.90 14.96 -6.85
CA PHE A 26 -7.45 16.30 -6.74
C PHE A 26 -6.44 17.38 -7.15
N ALA A 27 -5.20 17.31 -6.67
CA ALA A 27 -4.17 18.29 -6.98
C ALA A 27 -3.80 18.30 -8.48
N TYR A 28 -3.69 17.12 -9.11
CA TYR A 28 -3.49 17.02 -10.55
C TYR A 28 -4.68 17.59 -11.32
N TRP A 29 -5.92 17.27 -10.94
CA TRP A 29 -7.11 17.83 -11.57
C TRP A 29 -7.13 19.36 -11.44
N LYS A 30 -6.92 19.88 -10.23
CA LYS A 30 -6.91 21.32 -9.95
C LYS A 30 -5.87 22.06 -10.78
N SER A 31 -4.67 21.49 -10.94
CA SER A 31 -3.59 22.08 -11.75
C SER A 31 -3.98 22.33 -13.22
N ARG A 32 -4.96 21.60 -13.77
CA ARG A 32 -5.46 21.81 -15.14
C ARG A 32 -6.35 23.04 -15.28
N THR A 33 -6.98 23.48 -14.19
CA THR A 33 -7.90 24.62 -14.18
C THR A 33 -7.20 25.97 -13.98
N ILE A 34 -5.92 25.97 -13.61
CA ILE A 34 -5.17 27.17 -13.24
C ILE A 34 -4.35 27.67 -14.44
N THR A 35 -4.49 28.96 -14.73
CA THR A 35 -3.78 29.67 -15.80
C THR A 35 -2.47 30.29 -15.34
N ASP A 36 -2.40 30.76 -14.09
CA ASP A 36 -1.18 31.29 -13.49
C ASP A 36 -0.12 30.18 -13.38
N VAL A 37 1.03 30.42 -14.02
CA VAL A 37 2.11 29.44 -14.14
C VAL A 37 2.70 29.06 -12.78
N ASN A 38 2.88 30.03 -11.88
CA ASN A 38 3.49 29.80 -10.57
C ASN A 38 2.55 28.97 -9.68
N VAL A 39 1.26 29.35 -9.65
CA VAL A 39 0.26 28.63 -8.87
C VAL A 39 0.04 27.22 -9.43
N LYS A 40 -0.02 27.08 -10.77
CA LYS A 40 -0.10 25.78 -11.43
C LYS A 40 1.07 24.86 -11.04
N GLN A 41 2.30 25.39 -11.05
CA GLN A 41 3.48 24.62 -10.69
C GLN A 41 3.45 24.17 -9.22
N ALA A 42 2.95 25.02 -8.30
CA ALA A 42 2.77 24.64 -6.90
C ALA A 42 1.79 23.46 -6.75
N TRP A 43 0.65 23.48 -7.46
CA TRP A 43 -0.29 22.35 -7.46
C TRP A 43 0.29 21.07 -8.05
N ILE A 44 1.08 21.17 -9.12
CA ILE A 44 1.79 20.01 -9.70
C ILE A 44 2.79 19.44 -8.67
N ASN A 45 3.54 20.29 -7.97
CA ASN A 45 4.49 19.84 -6.95
C ASN A 45 3.77 19.13 -5.80
N ASN A 46 2.66 19.68 -5.31
CA ASN A 46 1.83 19.05 -4.28
C ASN A 46 1.29 17.68 -4.75
N ALA A 47 0.82 17.60 -6.00
CA ALA A 47 0.32 16.37 -6.58
C ALA A 47 1.42 15.29 -6.66
N ARG A 48 2.64 15.67 -7.03
CA ARG A 48 3.80 14.77 -7.07
C ARG A 48 4.20 14.29 -5.69
N ILE A 49 4.27 15.18 -4.70
CA ILE A 49 4.59 14.81 -3.31
C ILE A 49 3.55 13.82 -2.77
N ALA A 50 2.26 14.11 -2.96
CA ALA A 50 1.19 13.21 -2.56
C ALA A 50 1.27 11.86 -3.29
N PHE A 51 1.60 11.86 -4.59
CA PHE A 51 1.78 10.64 -5.35
C PHE A 51 2.98 9.81 -4.86
N TYR A 52 4.11 10.43 -4.55
CA TYR A 52 5.26 9.72 -3.97
C TYR A 52 4.95 9.16 -2.58
N ALA A 53 4.23 9.91 -1.74
CA ALA A 53 3.77 9.43 -0.44
C ALA A 53 2.83 8.22 -0.60
N HIS A 54 1.90 8.26 -1.56
CA HIS A 54 1.04 7.14 -1.92
C HIS A 54 1.86 5.92 -2.33
N THR A 55 2.80 6.07 -3.27
CA THR A 55 3.66 4.97 -3.73
C THR A 55 4.45 4.35 -2.58
N PHE A 56 5.05 5.18 -1.72
CA PHE A 56 5.77 4.70 -0.54
C PHE A 56 4.85 3.91 0.40
N ALA A 57 3.63 4.40 0.63
CA ALA A 57 2.65 3.71 1.46
C ALA A 57 2.23 2.36 0.85
N VAL A 58 2.00 2.28 -0.46
CA VAL A 58 1.70 1.00 -1.15
C VAL A 58 2.84 0.00 -0.98
N VAL A 59 4.10 0.44 -1.14
CA VAL A 59 5.26 -0.40 -0.84
C VAL A 59 5.28 -0.83 0.62
N GLY A 60 4.92 0.05 1.55
CA GLY A 60 4.78 -0.25 2.98
C GLY A 60 3.73 -1.34 3.27
N VAL A 61 2.57 -1.30 2.60
CA VAL A 61 1.55 -2.36 2.68
C VAL A 61 2.13 -3.69 2.19
N PHE A 62 2.78 -3.68 1.02
CA PHE A 62 3.41 -4.87 0.44
C PHE A 62 4.45 -5.48 1.38
N VAL A 63 5.36 -4.66 1.92
CA VAL A 63 6.41 -5.12 2.86
C VAL A 63 5.78 -5.66 4.14
N SER A 64 4.77 -5.00 4.69
CA SER A 64 4.11 -5.46 5.93
C SER A 64 3.46 -6.83 5.73
N LEU A 65 2.73 -7.00 4.63
CA LEU A 65 2.09 -8.26 4.29
C LEU A 65 3.12 -9.36 3.98
N PHE A 66 4.20 -9.01 3.26
CA PHE A 66 5.31 -9.95 2.99
C PHE A 66 5.93 -10.45 4.30
N VAL A 67 6.21 -9.56 5.25
CA VAL A 67 6.77 -9.93 6.56
C VAL A 67 5.82 -10.86 7.33
N ILE A 68 4.51 -10.58 7.30
CA ILE A 68 3.48 -11.42 7.93
C ILE A 68 3.50 -12.85 7.36
N ILE A 69 3.53 -12.98 6.03
CA ILE A 69 3.53 -14.27 5.33
C ILE A 69 4.86 -15.01 5.54
N TYR A 70 5.99 -14.32 5.32
CA TYR A 70 7.33 -14.88 5.44
C TYR A 70 7.63 -15.38 6.85
N SER A 71 7.15 -14.66 7.87
CA SER A 71 7.32 -15.06 9.27
C SER A 71 6.25 -16.05 9.75
N HIS A 72 5.31 -16.45 8.89
CA HIS A 72 4.21 -17.35 9.21
C HIS A 72 3.38 -16.90 10.42
N TYR A 73 3.05 -15.61 10.48
CA TYR A 73 2.18 -15.05 11.52
C TYR A 73 0.72 -15.44 11.24
N PHE A 74 0.38 -16.70 11.55
CA PHE A 74 -0.93 -17.29 11.32
C PHE A 74 -2.05 -16.74 12.22
N GLU A 75 -1.73 -15.85 13.15
CA GLU A 75 -2.73 -15.01 13.81
C GLU A 75 -3.46 -14.08 12.84
N TYR A 76 -2.84 -13.75 11.70
CA TYR A 76 -3.46 -12.99 10.63
C TYR A 76 -4.22 -13.95 9.70
N HIS A 77 -5.52 -13.74 9.56
CA HIS A 77 -6.39 -14.58 8.73
C HIS A 77 -5.85 -14.77 7.31
N TYR A 78 -5.30 -13.71 6.71
CA TYR A 78 -4.73 -13.80 5.36
C TYR A 78 -3.55 -14.79 5.29
N ALA A 79 -2.59 -14.71 6.22
CA ALA A 79 -1.46 -15.64 6.26
C ALA A 79 -1.92 -17.07 6.55
N TYR A 80 -2.92 -17.25 7.40
CA TYR A 80 -3.50 -18.56 7.71
C TYR A 80 -4.17 -19.21 6.50
N SER A 81 -4.94 -18.44 5.73
CA SER A 81 -5.75 -18.95 4.63
C SER A 81 -4.98 -19.10 3.31
N HIS A 82 -3.91 -18.32 3.10
CA HIS A 82 -3.22 -18.21 1.80
C HIS A 82 -1.73 -18.61 1.83
N SER A 83 -1.20 -19.09 2.97
CA SER A 83 0.20 -19.51 3.06
C SER A 83 0.37 -20.80 3.85
N SER A 84 1.52 -21.46 3.71
CA SER A 84 1.86 -22.66 4.49
C SER A 84 3.35 -22.72 4.82
N ARG A 85 3.72 -23.47 5.85
CA ARG A 85 5.13 -23.69 6.24
C ARG A 85 5.92 -24.53 5.24
N HIS A 86 5.21 -25.23 4.34
CA HIS A 86 5.80 -26.04 3.27
C HIS A 86 5.95 -25.26 1.97
N LEU A 87 5.45 -24.02 1.91
CA LEU A 87 5.56 -23.18 0.73
C LEU A 87 7.01 -22.74 0.54
N PRO A 88 7.64 -23.04 -0.60
CA PRO A 88 8.97 -22.53 -0.89
C PRO A 88 8.99 -21.00 -0.93
N ALA A 89 10.02 -20.37 -0.35
CA ALA A 89 10.09 -18.91 -0.21
C ALA A 89 9.96 -18.15 -1.54
N HIS A 90 10.43 -18.73 -2.66
CA HIS A 90 10.31 -18.12 -3.99
C HIS A 90 8.87 -18.07 -4.53
N TYR A 91 7.94 -18.84 -3.93
CA TYR A 91 6.50 -18.77 -4.22
C TYR A 91 5.73 -17.90 -3.22
N MET A 92 6.35 -17.36 -2.17
CA MET A 92 5.61 -16.51 -1.21
C MET A 92 5.02 -15.24 -1.85
N VAL A 93 5.66 -14.74 -2.91
CA VAL A 93 5.14 -13.58 -3.65
C VAL A 93 3.86 -13.94 -4.43
N SER A 94 3.66 -15.20 -4.83
CA SER A 94 2.42 -15.58 -5.52
C SER A 94 1.22 -15.59 -4.58
N CYS A 95 1.41 -15.75 -3.27
CA CYS A 95 0.33 -15.67 -2.27
C CYS A 95 -0.44 -14.36 -2.36
N PHE A 96 0.22 -13.27 -2.74
CA PHE A 96 -0.44 -11.97 -2.90
C PHE A 96 -1.59 -12.05 -3.90
N TRP A 97 -1.42 -12.78 -5.01
CA TRP A 97 -2.38 -12.90 -6.11
C TRP A 97 -3.03 -14.28 -6.23
N GLU A 98 -3.04 -15.06 -5.16
CA GLU A 98 -3.56 -16.45 -5.16
C GLU A 98 -5.10 -16.52 -5.06
N GLY A 99 -5.73 -15.58 -4.35
CA GLY A 99 -7.19 -15.57 -4.14
C GLY A 99 -8.01 -15.01 -5.32
N GLN A 100 -9.15 -15.64 -5.63
CA GLN A 100 -10.12 -15.14 -6.63
C GLN A 100 -10.78 -13.80 -6.24
N GLU A 101 -10.72 -13.42 -4.96
CA GLU A 101 -11.27 -12.16 -4.46
C GLU A 101 -10.47 -10.92 -4.92
N GLY A 102 -9.36 -11.14 -5.64
CA GLY A 102 -8.37 -10.12 -5.90
C GLY A 102 -7.43 -10.00 -4.72
N SER A 103 -6.14 -9.84 -5.01
CA SER A 103 -5.12 -9.57 -4.01
C SER A 103 -5.51 -8.39 -3.12
N PHE A 104 -5.12 -8.42 -1.85
CA PHE A 104 -5.29 -7.32 -0.87
C PHE A 104 -4.74 -5.95 -1.35
N LEU A 105 -3.95 -5.95 -2.43
CA LEU A 105 -3.36 -4.81 -3.16
C LEU A 105 -3.94 -4.74 -4.57
#